data_AF-A0A2E2BV77-F1
#
_entry.id   AF-A0A2E2BV77-F1
#
_cell.length_a   1.000
_cell.length_b   1.000
_cell.length_c   1.000
_cell.angle_alpha   90.00
_cell.angle_beta   90.00
_cell.angle_gamma   90.00
#
_symmetry.space_group_name_H-M   'P 1'
#
loop_
_entity.id
_entity.type
_entity.pdbx_description
1 polymer ?
#
loop_
_entity_poly.entity_id
_entity_poly.type
_entity_poly.pdbx_seq_one_letter_code
_entity_poly.pdbx_strand_id
1 'polypeptide(L)'
;MHTENKLYRSICSRLISQPRNRHDAADLSCDIMQYLYDYGDNEETAQELRNGFLNYIEVHNFQDVLQRRIEYAIKLASAERDLLYEEMLKLFYLCDEIESLMALGLEVTQSEKNSLNQALKERFVKERRSARIIANQNCEPWNSQWWWYKDFRKE
;
A
#
# COMPACT_ATOMS: atom_id res chain seq x y z
N MET A 1 -9.69 -20.50 14.58
CA MET A 1 -10.52 -19.86 13.53
C MET A 1 -9.68 -19.31 12.36
N HIS A 2 -8.49 -18.75 12.57
CA HIS A 2 -7.64 -18.18 11.49
C HIS A 2 -7.18 -19.21 10.44
N THR A 3 -6.94 -20.46 10.85
CA THR A 3 -6.45 -21.53 9.97
C THR A 3 -7.42 -21.96 8.89
N GLU A 4 -8.68 -21.55 8.87
CA GLU A 4 -9.63 -21.84 7.76
C GLU A 4 -9.76 -20.68 6.77
N ASN A 5 -9.21 -19.51 7.10
CA ASN A 5 -9.26 -18.32 6.26
C ASN A 5 -8.29 -18.46 5.07
N LYS A 6 -8.81 -18.34 3.84
CA LYS A 6 -8.02 -18.44 2.61
C LYS A 6 -6.95 -17.36 2.48
N LEU A 7 -7.26 -16.12 2.88
CA LEU A 7 -6.31 -15.00 2.85
C LEU A 7 -5.17 -15.23 3.85
N TYR A 8 -5.48 -15.63 5.08
CA TYR A 8 -4.45 -15.98 6.07
C TYR A 8 -3.52 -17.09 5.58
N ARG A 9 -4.07 -18.19 5.05
CA ARG A 9 -3.26 -19.28 4.47
C ARG A 9 -2.37 -18.80 3.33
N SER A 10 -2.89 -17.93 2.46
CA SER A 10 -2.12 -17.32 1.38
C SER A 10 -0.96 -16.49 1.92
N ILE A 11 -1.22 -15.61 2.90
CA ILE A 11 -0.21 -14.79 3.57
C ILE A 11 0.89 -15.67 4.17
N CYS A 12 0.53 -16.65 5.00
CA CYS A 12 1.50 -17.56 5.62
C CYS A 12 2.33 -18.31 4.59
N SER A 13 1.71 -18.78 3.50
CA SER A 13 2.42 -19.44 2.40
C SER A 13 3.39 -18.51 1.69
N ARG A 14 3.01 -17.23 1.48
CA ARG A 14 3.85 -16.24 0.81
C ARG A 14 5.05 -15.84 1.68
N LEU A 15 4.85 -15.69 2.99
CA LEU A 15 5.88 -15.34 3.97
C LEU A 15 7.04 -16.36 4.04
N ILE A 16 6.80 -17.62 3.69
CA ILE A 16 7.84 -18.68 3.69
C ILE A 16 8.34 -19.02 2.28
N SER A 17 7.78 -18.41 1.24
CA SER A 17 8.11 -18.71 -0.15
C SER A 17 9.15 -17.74 -0.71
N GLN A 18 9.90 -18.19 -1.72
CA GLN A 18 10.83 -17.32 -2.44
C GLN A 18 10.05 -16.29 -3.29
N PRO A 19 10.20 -14.97 -3.07
CA PRO A 19 9.63 -13.95 -3.94
C PRO A 19 10.24 -14.00 -5.33
N ARG A 20 9.44 -13.61 -6.33
CA ARG A 20 9.95 -13.33 -7.68
C ARG A 20 10.59 -11.95 -7.72
N ASN A 21 10.01 -10.97 -7.03
CA ASN A 21 10.49 -9.60 -7.02
C ASN A 21 9.94 -8.80 -5.82
N ARG A 22 10.35 -7.52 -5.72
CA ARG A 22 9.92 -6.57 -4.66
C ARG A 22 8.43 -6.19 -4.72
N HIS A 23 7.77 -6.36 -5.86
CA HIS A 23 6.32 -6.16 -5.98
C HIS A 23 5.55 -7.19 -5.18
N ASP A 24 6.01 -8.43 -5.18
CA ASP A 24 5.38 -9.46 -4.36
C ASP A 24 5.39 -9.11 -2.87
N ALA A 25 6.41 -8.36 -2.40
CA ALA A 25 6.48 -7.87 -1.02
C ALA A 25 5.50 -6.71 -0.76
N ALA A 26 5.38 -5.77 -1.69
CA ALA A 26 4.40 -4.69 -1.60
C ALA A 26 2.96 -5.23 -1.60
N ASP A 27 2.67 -6.17 -2.49
CA ASP A 27 1.35 -6.82 -2.57
C ASP A 27 1.04 -7.62 -1.30
N LEU A 28 2.06 -8.29 -0.72
CA LEU A 28 1.90 -9.02 0.53
C LEU A 28 1.58 -8.07 1.70
N SER A 29 2.11 -6.85 1.69
CA SER A 29 1.79 -5.86 2.73
C SER A 29 0.31 -5.47 2.70
N CYS A 30 -0.27 -5.29 1.51
CA CYS A 30 -1.70 -4.99 1.34
C CYS A 30 -2.58 -6.17 1.83
N ASP A 31 -2.24 -7.41 1.44
CA ASP A 31 -2.94 -8.62 1.90
C ASP A 31 -2.96 -8.72 3.43
N ILE A 32 -1.81 -8.45 4.08
CA ILE A 32 -1.69 -8.43 5.53
C ILE A 32 -2.59 -7.34 6.12
N MET A 33 -2.55 -6.12 5.59
CA MET A 33 -3.38 -5.02 6.09
C MET A 33 -4.87 -5.29 5.96
N GLN A 34 -5.30 -5.87 4.83
CA GLN A 34 -6.69 -6.31 4.64
C GLN A 34 -7.08 -7.37 5.67
N TYR A 35 -6.22 -8.38 5.88
CA TYR A 35 -6.48 -9.41 6.87
C TYR A 35 -6.57 -8.85 8.30
N LEU A 36 -5.66 -7.94 8.68
CA LEU A 36 -5.67 -7.30 9.99
C LEU A 36 -6.88 -6.40 10.18
N TYR A 37 -7.41 -5.78 9.12
CA TYR A 37 -8.65 -5.03 9.23
C TYR A 37 -9.85 -5.96 9.45
N ASP A 38 -9.96 -7.04 8.67
CA ASP A 38 -11.11 -7.94 8.72
C ASP A 38 -11.13 -8.85 9.97
N TYR A 39 -9.94 -9.18 10.53
CA TYR A 39 -9.79 -10.22 11.57
C TYR A 39 -8.80 -9.84 12.69
N GLY A 40 -8.30 -8.60 12.74
CA GLY A 40 -7.22 -8.18 13.64
C GLY A 40 -7.60 -7.91 15.09
N ASP A 41 -8.72 -8.45 15.58
CA ASP A 41 -9.09 -8.39 17.00
C ASP A 41 -8.09 -9.13 17.91
N ASN A 42 -7.23 -9.99 17.33
CA ASN A 42 -6.18 -10.71 18.03
C ASN A 42 -4.80 -10.03 17.85
N GLU A 43 -4.33 -9.37 18.90
CA GLU A 43 -3.03 -8.68 18.94
C GLU A 43 -1.83 -9.61 18.72
N GLU A 44 -1.90 -10.85 19.21
CA GLU A 44 -0.82 -11.84 19.03
C GLU A 44 -0.65 -12.18 17.54
N THR A 45 -1.75 -12.50 16.85
CA THR A 45 -1.73 -12.77 15.40
C THR A 45 -1.28 -11.55 14.60
N ALA A 46 -1.68 -10.34 15.03
CA ALA A 46 -1.23 -9.12 14.38
C ALA A 46 0.29 -8.93 14.49
N GLN A 47 0.86 -9.17 15.66
CA GLN A 47 2.30 -9.07 15.88
C GLN A 47 3.07 -10.16 15.14
N GLU A 48 2.55 -11.39 15.10
CA GLU A 48 3.14 -12.50 14.34
C GLU A 48 3.25 -12.16 12.85
N LEU A 49 2.19 -11.63 12.24
CA LEU A 49 2.20 -11.26 10.83
C LEU A 49 3.15 -10.10 10.52
N ARG A 50 3.20 -9.08 11.39
CA ARG A 50 4.14 -7.96 11.28
C ARG A 50 5.59 -8.45 11.36
N ASN A 51 5.92 -9.25 12.38
CA ASN A 51 7.26 -9.80 12.56
C ASN A 51 7.66 -10.72 11.40
N GLY A 52 6.72 -11.57 10.96
CA GLY A 52 6.92 -12.44 9.80
C GLY A 52 7.22 -11.65 8.54
N PHE A 53 6.50 -10.54 8.31
CA PHE A 53 6.72 -9.65 7.18
C PHE A 53 8.08 -8.95 7.23
N LEU A 54 8.48 -8.41 8.39
CA LEU A 54 9.78 -7.75 8.53
C LEU A 54 10.94 -8.74 8.32
N ASN A 55 10.83 -9.94 8.87
CA ASN A 55 11.79 -11.01 8.61
C ASN A 55 11.84 -11.40 7.12
N TYR A 56 10.69 -11.46 6.45
CA TYR A 56 10.61 -11.70 5.01
C TYR A 56 11.35 -10.62 4.20
N ILE A 57 11.19 -9.35 4.56
CA ILE A 57 11.92 -8.23 3.93
C ILE A 57 13.43 -8.37 4.12
N GLU A 58 13.86 -8.74 5.33
CA GLU A 58 15.27 -8.89 5.67
C GLU A 58 15.91 -10.07 4.91
N VAL A 59 15.32 -11.26 5.00
CA VAL A 59 15.82 -12.50 4.39
C VAL A 59 15.95 -12.37 2.87
N HIS A 60 15.06 -11.61 2.22
CA HIS A 60 15.06 -11.42 0.77
C HIS A 60 15.76 -10.15 0.30
N ASN A 61 16.40 -9.39 1.20
CA ASN A 61 17.10 -8.14 0.89
C ASN A 61 16.22 -7.10 0.16
N PHE A 62 15.00 -6.90 0.67
CA PHE A 62 14.01 -5.96 0.12
C PHE A 62 13.86 -4.69 0.96
N GLN A 63 14.89 -4.30 1.73
CA GLN A 63 14.86 -3.14 2.60
C GLN A 63 14.55 -1.83 1.83
N ASP A 64 14.89 -1.77 0.54
CA ASP A 64 14.65 -0.62 -0.34
C ASP A 64 13.26 -0.62 -1.01
N VAL A 65 12.38 -1.59 -0.71
CA VAL A 65 11.06 -1.70 -1.37
C VAL A 65 10.23 -0.43 -1.21
N LEU A 66 10.14 0.11 0.01
CA LEU A 66 9.36 1.30 0.32
C LEU A 66 9.89 2.53 -0.42
N GLN A 67 11.21 2.76 -0.37
CA GLN A 67 11.85 3.87 -1.09
C GLN A 67 11.55 3.79 -2.60
N ARG A 68 11.67 2.62 -3.22
CA ARG A 68 11.37 2.45 -4.65
C ARG A 68 9.91 2.73 -4.99
N ARG A 69 8.96 2.39 -4.12
CA ARG A 69 7.55 2.72 -4.31
C ARG A 69 7.31 4.22 -4.24
N ILE A 70 7.93 4.89 -3.27
CA ILE A 70 7.85 6.35 -3.13
C ILE A 70 8.43 7.05 -4.36
N GLU A 71 9.63 6.66 -4.80
CA GLU A 71 10.27 7.22 -6.00
C GLU A 71 9.39 7.04 -7.24
N TYR A 72 8.79 5.87 -7.41
CA TYR A 72 7.92 5.60 -8.54
C TYR A 72 6.61 6.39 -8.47
N ALA A 73 5.99 6.48 -7.29
CA ALA A 73 4.78 7.27 -7.06
C ALA A 73 5.02 8.75 -7.35
N ILE A 74 6.13 9.32 -6.85
CA ILE A 74 6.52 10.71 -7.12
C ILE A 74 6.74 10.91 -8.61
N LYS A 75 7.51 10.03 -9.27
CA LYS A 75 7.76 10.13 -10.72
C LYS A 75 6.47 10.12 -11.53
N LEU A 76 5.53 9.26 -11.18
CA LEU A 76 4.24 9.16 -11.86
C LEU A 76 3.36 10.38 -11.57
N ALA A 77 3.28 10.81 -10.31
CA ALA A 77 2.53 11.99 -9.89
C ALA A 77 3.07 13.29 -10.51
N SER A 78 4.35 13.38 -10.83
CA SER A 78 4.99 14.56 -11.40
C SER A 78 5.05 14.59 -12.94
N ALA A 79 4.41 13.64 -13.64
CA ALA A 79 4.41 13.62 -15.10
C ALA A 79 3.82 14.92 -15.72
N GLU A 80 4.44 15.53 -16.72
CA GLU A 80 3.94 16.82 -17.24
C GLU A 80 2.53 16.72 -17.86
N ARG A 81 2.28 15.61 -18.56
CA ARG A 81 0.98 15.31 -19.17
C ARG A 81 -0.07 14.87 -18.14
N ASP A 82 -1.30 14.82 -18.59
CA ASP A 82 -2.38 14.18 -17.84
C ASP A 82 -2.16 12.66 -17.79
N LEU A 83 -2.52 12.05 -16.67
CA LEU A 83 -2.45 10.61 -16.49
C LEU A 83 -3.61 9.94 -17.21
N LEU A 84 -3.33 8.82 -17.85
CA LEU A 84 -4.39 7.92 -18.30
C LEU A 84 -5.10 7.32 -17.09
N TYR A 85 -6.31 6.82 -17.29
CA TYR A 85 -7.08 6.16 -16.23
C TYR A 85 -6.26 5.09 -15.48
N GLU A 86 -5.59 4.20 -16.23
CA GLU A 86 -4.77 3.13 -15.66
C GLU A 86 -3.55 3.64 -14.87
N GLU A 87 -3.02 4.80 -15.24
CA GLU A 87 -1.89 5.41 -14.54
C GLU A 87 -2.35 6.09 -13.24
N MET A 88 -3.51 6.74 -13.27
CA MET A 88 -4.14 7.24 -12.05
C MET A 88 -4.50 6.09 -11.11
N LEU A 89 -5.04 4.99 -11.65
CA LEU A 89 -5.32 3.77 -10.89
C LEU A 89 -4.04 3.19 -10.28
N LYS A 90 -2.96 3.08 -11.06
CA LYS A 90 -1.68 2.61 -10.54
C LYS A 90 -1.13 3.54 -9.46
N LEU A 91 -1.33 4.85 -9.57
CA LEU A 91 -0.90 5.80 -8.55
C LEU A 91 -1.64 5.57 -7.22
N PHE A 92 -2.94 5.28 -7.25
CA PHE A 92 -3.70 4.89 -6.05
C PHE A 92 -3.15 3.60 -5.44
N TYR A 93 -2.92 2.56 -6.25
CA TYR A 93 -2.31 1.32 -5.73
C TYR A 93 -0.92 1.54 -5.14
N LEU A 94 -0.11 2.43 -5.72
CA LEU A 94 1.18 2.78 -5.11
C LEU A 94 1.01 3.47 -3.75
N CYS A 95 0.00 4.33 -3.59
CA CYS A 95 -0.30 4.94 -2.30
C CYS A 95 -0.68 3.87 -1.26
N ASP A 96 -1.50 2.90 -1.67
CA ASP A 96 -1.95 1.80 -0.82
C ASP A 96 -0.80 0.88 -0.41
N GLU A 97 0.07 0.53 -1.35
CA GLU A 97 1.32 -0.20 -1.10
C GLU A 97 2.22 0.55 -0.11
N ILE A 98 2.41 1.87 -0.29
CA ILE A 98 3.28 2.70 0.57
C ILE A 98 2.76 2.76 2.01
N GLU A 99 1.48 3.10 2.21
CA GLU A 99 0.93 3.17 3.58
C GLU A 99 0.85 1.78 4.22
N SER A 100 0.62 0.71 3.46
CA SER A 100 0.67 -0.65 4.00
C SER A 100 2.07 -1.04 4.47
N LEU A 101 3.11 -0.76 3.67
CA LEU A 101 4.50 -0.99 4.05
C LEU A 101 4.87 -0.18 5.31
N MET A 102 4.46 1.08 5.38
CA MET A 102 4.69 1.93 6.55
C MET A 102 3.94 1.43 7.78
N ALA A 103 2.68 1.03 7.64
CA ALA A 103 1.87 0.50 8.73
C ALA A 103 2.43 -0.81 9.30
N LEU A 104 3.15 -1.59 8.49
CA LEU A 104 3.84 -2.82 8.91
C LEU A 104 5.24 -2.58 9.49
N GLY A 105 5.71 -1.32 9.55
CA GLY A 105 6.92 -0.94 10.27
C GLY A 105 8.12 -0.59 9.40
N LEU A 106 7.97 -0.47 8.07
CA LEU A 106 9.03 0.15 7.27
C LEU A 106 8.99 1.67 7.45
N GLU A 107 10.16 2.27 7.64
CA GLU A 107 10.28 3.69 7.90
C GLU A 107 10.84 4.44 6.68
N VAL A 108 10.42 5.69 6.55
CA VAL A 108 10.95 6.67 5.59
C VAL A 108 11.25 7.96 6.33
N THR A 109 12.14 8.75 5.75
CA THR A 109 12.42 10.08 6.30
C THR A 109 11.20 10.98 6.18
N GLN A 110 11.09 11.96 7.09
CA GLN A 110 10.06 12.98 6.99
C GLN A 110 10.15 13.77 5.67
N SER A 111 11.37 13.92 5.13
CA SER A 111 11.60 14.56 3.85
C SER A 111 10.92 13.81 2.71
N GLU A 112 11.14 12.50 2.61
CA GLU A 112 10.50 11.66 1.58
C GLU A 112 8.98 11.66 1.70
N LYS A 113 8.46 11.56 2.94
CA LYS A 113 7.02 11.63 3.20
C LYS A 113 6.42 12.98 2.75
N ASN A 114 7.14 14.08 2.97
CA ASN A 114 6.69 15.40 2.54
C ASN A 114 6.69 15.53 1.01
N SER A 115 7.77 15.09 0.35
CA SER A 115 7.87 15.10 -1.12
C SER A 115 6.78 14.26 -1.79
N LEU A 116 6.51 13.06 -1.26
CA LEU A 116 5.41 12.22 -1.72
C LEU A 116 4.07 12.92 -1.59
N ASN A 117 3.74 13.41 -0.39
CA ASN A 117 2.45 14.03 -0.13
C ASN A 117 2.22 15.28 -0.98
N GLN A 118 3.27 16.08 -1.22
CA GLN A 118 3.19 17.23 -2.10
C GLN A 118 2.85 16.80 -3.54
N ALA A 119 3.61 15.86 -4.11
CA ALA A 119 3.40 15.39 -5.48
C ALA A 119 2.01 14.78 -5.68
N LEU A 120 1.55 13.95 -4.73
CA LEU A 120 0.22 13.34 -4.77
C LEU A 120 -0.90 14.38 -4.69
N LYS A 121 -0.80 15.35 -3.77
CA LYS A 121 -1.81 16.40 -3.65
C LYS A 121 -1.90 17.24 -4.91
N GLU A 122 -0.77 17.67 -5.46
CA GLU A 122 -0.73 18.43 -6.71
C GLU A 122 -1.37 17.64 -7.85
N ARG A 123 -1.02 16.36 -8.02
CA ARG A 123 -1.62 15.48 -9.05
C ARG A 123 -3.13 15.31 -8.86
N PHE A 124 -3.58 14.89 -7.69
CA PHE A 124 -4.99 14.60 -7.45
C PHE A 124 -5.86 15.85 -7.52
N VAL A 125 -5.34 17.03 -7.17
CA VAL A 125 -6.04 18.30 -7.38
C VAL A 125 -6.12 18.66 -8.86
N LYS A 126 -5.00 18.55 -9.60
CA LYS A 126 -4.95 18.82 -11.06
C LYS A 126 -5.97 17.94 -11.81
N GLU A 127 -6.03 16.66 -11.47
CA GLU A 127 -6.89 15.67 -12.13
C GLU A 127 -8.03 15.16 -11.24
N ARG A 128 -8.67 16.09 -10.50
CA ARG A 128 -9.68 15.80 -9.48
C ARG A 128 -10.80 14.88 -9.94
N ARG A 129 -11.26 15.00 -11.19
CA ARG A 129 -12.32 14.15 -11.73
C ARG A 129 -11.86 12.69 -11.83
N SER A 130 -10.68 12.46 -12.40
CA SER A 130 -10.10 11.12 -12.53
C SER A 130 -9.82 10.50 -11.16
N ALA A 131 -9.16 11.26 -10.27
CA ALA A 131 -8.89 10.81 -8.89
C ALA A 131 -10.17 10.42 -8.14
N ARG A 132 -11.24 11.21 -8.29
CA ARG A 132 -12.56 10.89 -7.71
C ARG A 132 -13.15 9.60 -8.28
N ILE A 133 -13.05 9.35 -9.58
CA ILE A 133 -13.59 8.12 -10.18
C ILE A 133 -12.87 6.91 -9.58
N ILE A 134 -11.53 6.94 -9.57
CA ILE A 134 -10.71 5.85 -8.99
C ILE A 134 -11.05 5.65 -7.51
N ALA A 135 -11.09 6.73 -6.73
CA ALA A 135 -11.37 6.66 -5.29
C ALA A 135 -12.73 6.03 -4.98
N ASN A 136 -13.77 6.32 -5.77
CA ASN A 136 -15.10 5.73 -5.56
C ASN A 136 -15.16 4.25 -5.99
N GLN A 137 -14.34 3.84 -6.96
CA GLN A 137 -14.39 2.48 -7.51
C GLN A 137 -13.50 1.47 -6.77
N ASN A 138 -12.41 1.94 -6.14
CA ASN A 138 -11.36 1.07 -5.60
C ASN A 138 -11.15 1.22 -4.09
N CYS A 139 -11.96 2.05 -3.42
CA CYS A 139 -11.88 2.11 -1.98
C CYS A 139 -12.56 0.91 -1.34
N GLU A 140 -11.83 0.30 -0.42
CA GLU A 140 -12.25 -0.83 0.38
C GLU A 140 -12.38 -0.41 1.86
N PRO A 141 -13.08 -1.20 2.70
CA PRO A 141 -13.25 -0.86 4.11
C PRO A 141 -11.92 -0.58 4.85
N TRP A 142 -10.89 -1.38 4.57
CA TRP A 142 -9.59 -1.32 5.26
C TRP A 142 -8.74 -0.10 4.91
N ASN A 143 -8.88 0.44 3.71
CA ASN A 143 -8.15 1.64 3.25
C ASN A 143 -8.98 2.93 3.33
N SER A 144 -10.23 2.84 3.79
CA SER A 144 -11.21 3.92 3.75
C SER A 144 -10.81 5.21 4.48
N GLN A 145 -9.94 5.12 5.48
CA GLN A 145 -9.51 6.27 6.28
C GLN A 145 -8.32 7.02 5.67
N TRP A 146 -7.68 6.49 4.63
CA TRP A 146 -6.55 7.15 4.00
C TRP A 146 -7.02 8.38 3.21
N TRP A 147 -6.23 9.46 3.29
CA TRP A 147 -6.68 10.79 2.89
C TRP A 147 -7.06 10.87 1.41
N TRP A 148 -6.38 10.14 0.52
CA TRP A 148 -6.72 10.14 -0.91
C TRP A 148 -8.06 9.46 -1.21
N TYR A 149 -8.52 8.51 -0.39
CA TYR A 149 -9.87 7.97 -0.48
C TYR A 149 -10.88 8.85 0.25
N LYS A 150 -10.55 9.33 1.45
CA LYS A 150 -11.43 10.17 2.28
C LYS A 150 -11.77 11.50 1.59
N ASP A 151 -10.80 12.16 0.98
CA ASP A 151 -10.97 13.51 0.44
C ASP A 151 -11.60 13.52 -0.97
N PHE A 152 -11.54 12.39 -1.69
CA PHE A 152 -11.96 12.31 -3.09
C PHE A 152 -13.19 11.42 -3.33
N ARG A 153 -13.58 10.57 -2.39
CA ARG A 153 -14.89 9.89 -2.46
C ARG A 153 -16.05 10.86 -2.27
N LYS A 154 -17.22 10.48 -2.77
CA LYS A 154 -18.47 11.15 -2.40
C LYS A 154 -18.98 10.53 -1.11
N GLU A 155 -19.38 11.37 -0.16
CA GLU A 155 -20.30 10.98 0.91
C GLU A 155 -21.66 10.56 0.33
#